data_AF-A0A2U3DZU0-F1
#
_entry.id   AF-A0A2U3DZU0-F1
#
_cell.length_a   1.000
_cell.length_b   1.000
_cell.length_c   1.000
_cell.angle_alpha   90.00
_cell.angle_beta   90.00
_cell.angle_gamma   90.00
#
_symmetry.space_group_name_H-M   'P 1'
#
loop_
_entity.id
_entity.type
_entity.pdbx_description
1 polymer ?
#
loop_
_entity_poly.entity_id
_entity_poly.type
_entity_poly.pdbx_seq_one_letter_code
_entity_poly.pdbx_strand_id
1 'polypeptide(L)'
;MMHCRKRDAKSTKRKSPHLNPRTHARRKLVQSQIQDEKQQYTYLPPRGRRDLTATPPPEPLRDSPFRAPRAGPAARRGPHSSSGGAAEPGNLVQRFLLGPNLSSLLVHISVDGLAHVGCLLRRFVDTREFSSESSHDSVMPRTRKPAAPERGRAARRDGEAAGDAVVAAAAAAVPSADGRLEPTPRMTGHQWFYIFVLDGLGAMALSGGVNFGIAYAMYTTQDTKERPIRLFGLPNTLAGDAAVTIIVQCIITWFVEWALVAHDLEHRSVHPIGWVSVPSSSSRWQRLLRWWFFLPIAGSAGDEVDGSDASTPRPDEVVERVRVNSPVAVFQQALRGFLLAVPSFLVLWPISVGALTAVGRKEGADWVYADRWAPQVFKLVLGGVLGLLTTPLMAMFWLVRAGWEAEGGR
;
A
#
# COMPACT_ATOMS: atom_id res chain seq x y z
N MET A 1 28.91 57.95 3.20
CA MET A 1 27.94 58.22 4.28
C MET A 1 26.57 57.72 3.83
N MET A 2 26.18 56.52 4.25
CA MET A 2 24.88 55.91 3.92
C MET A 2 23.92 56.08 5.10
N HIS A 3 22.80 56.77 4.86
CA HIS A 3 21.76 56.99 5.87
C HIS A 3 20.89 55.73 6.01
N CYS A 4 21.00 55.08 7.17
CA CYS A 4 20.17 53.94 7.58
C CYS A 4 18.79 54.45 8.05
N ARG A 5 17.73 54.04 7.35
CA ARG A 5 16.33 54.45 7.61
C ARG A 5 15.67 53.39 8.53
N LYS A 6 15.58 53.67 9.82
CA LYS A 6 14.80 52.89 10.80
C LYS A 6 13.31 52.91 10.42
N ARG A 7 12.68 51.73 10.30
CA ARG A 7 11.22 51.58 10.24
C ARG A 7 10.72 51.14 11.61
N ASP A 8 9.83 51.95 12.18
CA ASP A 8 9.15 51.67 13.44
C ASP A 8 8.05 50.63 13.26
N ALA A 9 8.12 49.54 14.03
CA ALA A 9 7.10 48.51 14.09
C ALA A 9 5.98 48.95 15.05
N LYS A 10 4.82 49.34 14.50
CA LYS A 10 3.58 49.55 15.28
C LYS A 10 2.98 48.20 15.65
N SER A 11 3.01 47.87 16.94
CA SER A 11 2.33 46.73 17.56
C SER A 11 0.80 46.94 17.52
N THR A 12 0.13 46.23 16.61
CA THR A 12 -1.33 46.11 16.61
C THR A 12 -1.77 45.09 17.65
N LYS A 13 -2.29 45.57 18.79
CA LYS A 13 -3.03 44.79 19.78
C LYS A 13 -4.28 44.16 19.12
N ARG A 14 -4.19 42.88 18.74
CA ARG A 14 -5.35 42.07 18.33
C ARG A 14 -6.29 41.91 19.52
N LYS A 15 -7.50 42.47 19.42
CA LYS A 15 -8.61 42.17 20.35
C LYS A 15 -8.96 40.69 20.20
N SER A 16 -8.89 39.95 21.31
CA SER A 16 -9.34 38.56 21.37
C SER A 16 -10.82 38.47 21.00
N PRO A 17 -11.22 37.55 20.11
CA PRO A 17 -12.63 37.36 19.78
C PRO A 17 -13.37 36.90 21.04
N HIS A 18 -14.46 37.60 21.36
CA HIS A 18 -15.41 37.20 22.40
C HIS A 18 -15.93 35.80 22.08
N LEU A 19 -15.40 34.77 22.75
CA LEU A 19 -15.92 33.42 22.65
C LEU A 19 -17.34 33.40 23.22
N ASN A 20 -18.26 32.84 22.43
CA ASN A 20 -19.66 32.64 22.79
C ASN A 20 -19.76 31.84 24.09
N PRO A 21 -20.40 32.35 25.17
CA PRO A 21 -20.45 31.71 26.49
C PRO A 21 -21.01 30.28 26.47
N ARG A 22 -21.82 29.92 25.46
CA ARG A 22 -22.32 28.54 25.28
C ARG A 22 -21.21 27.52 24.97
N THR A 23 -20.16 27.93 24.27
CA THR A 23 -19.02 27.04 23.98
C THR A 23 -18.18 26.76 25.22
N HIS A 24 -18.12 27.70 26.16
CA HIS A 24 -17.37 27.55 27.40
C HIS A 24 -18.06 26.60 28.39
N ALA A 25 -19.39 26.62 28.43
CA ALA A 25 -20.18 25.68 29.23
C ALA A 25 -20.07 24.23 28.70
N ARG A 26 -20.11 24.06 27.37
CA ARG A 26 -20.01 22.75 26.73
C ARG A 26 -18.63 22.11 26.93
N ARG A 27 -17.55 22.91 26.92
CA ARG A 27 -16.19 22.44 27.25
C ARG A 27 -16.08 21.96 28.70
N LYS A 28 -16.69 22.65 29.66
CA LYS A 28 -16.68 22.22 31.07
C LYS A 28 -17.42 20.90 31.29
N LEU A 29 -18.54 20.69 30.59
CA LEU A 29 -19.31 19.45 30.68
C LEU A 29 -18.55 18.23 30.11
N VAL A 30 -17.84 18.42 28.99
CA VAL A 30 -17.01 17.37 28.39
C VAL A 30 -15.81 17.05 29.28
N GLN A 31 -15.19 18.06 29.89
CA GLN A 31 -14.10 17.85 30.84
C GLN A 31 -14.55 17.09 32.09
N SER A 32 -15.74 17.36 32.63
CA SER A 32 -16.25 16.62 33.79
C SER A 32 -16.56 15.15 33.45
N GLN A 33 -17.12 14.87 32.26
CA GLN A 33 -17.37 13.48 31.84
C GLN A 33 -16.07 12.68 31.66
N ILE A 34 -15.02 13.27 31.09
CA ILE A 34 -13.72 12.59 30.94
C ILE A 34 -13.08 12.31 32.31
N GLN A 35 -13.33 13.16 33.31
CA GLN A 35 -12.78 12.99 34.64
C GLN A 35 -13.47 11.86 35.42
N ASP A 36 -14.80 11.74 35.28
CA ASP A 36 -15.58 10.63 35.88
C ASP A 36 -15.19 9.27 35.26
N GLU A 37 -14.99 9.23 33.94
CA GLU A 37 -14.60 7.99 33.26
C GLU A 37 -13.22 7.49 33.73
N LYS A 38 -12.28 8.39 34.01
CA LYS A 38 -10.96 8.02 34.57
C LYS A 38 -11.03 7.49 36.00
N GLN A 39 -12.00 7.93 36.81
CA GLN A 39 -12.18 7.37 38.15
C GLN A 39 -12.74 5.95 38.09
N GLN A 40 -13.58 5.64 37.10
CA GLN A 40 -14.20 4.32 36.97
C GLN A 40 -13.20 3.20 36.61
N TYR A 41 -12.10 3.53 35.92
CA TYR A 41 -11.04 2.57 35.58
C TYR A 41 -10.02 2.31 36.69
N THR A 42 -10.01 3.10 37.77
CA THR A 42 -9.01 2.99 38.84
C THR A 42 -9.37 1.95 39.93
N TYR A 43 -10.58 1.35 39.89
CA TYR A 43 -11.08 0.45 40.93
C TYR A 43 -11.29 -1.02 40.53
N LEU A 44 -10.72 -1.49 39.42
CA LEU A 44 -10.74 -2.92 39.11
C LEU A 44 -9.58 -3.63 39.84
N PRO A 45 -9.86 -4.56 40.78
CA PRO A 45 -8.80 -5.29 41.48
C PRO A 45 -8.04 -6.20 40.50
N PRO A 46 -6.72 -6.39 40.70
CA PRO A 46 -5.91 -7.23 39.83
C PRO A 46 -6.40 -8.68 39.86
N ARG A 47 -6.73 -9.23 38.69
CA ARG A 47 -7.04 -10.66 38.52
C ARG A 47 -5.81 -11.48 38.91
N GLY A 48 -6.00 -12.34 39.91
CA GLY A 48 -4.97 -13.22 40.47
C GLY A 48 -4.26 -14.05 39.40
N ARG A 49 -2.93 -14.01 39.46
CA ARG A 49 -1.98 -14.85 38.74
C ARG A 49 -2.22 -16.30 39.18
N ARG A 50 -2.72 -17.16 38.28
CA ARG A 50 -2.76 -18.61 38.53
C ARG A 50 -1.37 -19.17 38.26
N ASP A 51 -0.69 -19.60 39.31
CA ASP A 51 0.57 -20.33 39.23
C ASP A 51 0.32 -21.71 38.60
N LEU A 52 0.80 -21.88 37.37
CA LEU A 52 0.84 -23.14 36.64
C LEU A 52 2.20 -23.82 36.90
N THR A 53 2.38 -24.34 38.11
CA THR A 53 3.46 -25.27 38.44
C THR A 53 2.90 -26.41 39.29
N ALA A 54 2.22 -27.34 38.64
CA ALA A 54 1.93 -28.65 39.21
C ALA A 54 1.87 -29.68 38.07
N THR A 55 3.00 -30.32 37.80
CA THR A 55 3.06 -31.57 37.03
C THR A 55 2.36 -32.67 37.82
N PRO A 56 1.39 -33.40 37.23
CA PRO A 56 0.79 -34.56 37.88
C PRO A 56 1.79 -35.73 37.95
N PRO A 57 1.69 -36.60 38.97
CA PRO A 57 2.56 -37.77 39.13
C PRO A 57 2.28 -38.85 38.06
N PRO A 58 3.29 -39.69 37.75
CA PRO A 58 3.16 -40.74 36.74
C PRO A 58 2.19 -41.84 37.18
N GLU A 59 1.30 -42.21 36.26
CA GLU A 59 0.34 -43.30 36.37
C GLU A 59 1.07 -44.66 36.38
N PRO A 60 0.74 -45.60 37.27
CA PRO A 60 1.41 -46.90 37.33
C PRO A 60 1.03 -47.79 36.14
N LEU A 61 2.06 -48.38 35.51
CA LEU A 61 1.94 -49.40 34.47
C LEU A 61 0.98 -50.52 34.91
N ARG A 62 -0.13 -50.69 34.18
CA ARG A 62 -0.95 -51.90 34.23
C ARG A 62 -0.41 -52.92 33.23
N ASP A 63 0.18 -53.98 33.77
CA ASP A 63 0.50 -55.21 33.06
C ASP A 63 -0.75 -55.82 32.43
N SER A 64 -0.76 -55.91 31.11
CA SER A 64 -1.75 -56.68 30.35
C SER A 64 -1.15 -58.05 30.02
N PRO A 65 -1.78 -59.17 30.41
CA PRO A 65 -1.27 -60.48 30.08
C PRO A 65 -1.50 -60.82 28.61
N PHE A 66 -0.41 -61.29 28.02
CA PHE A 66 -0.29 -62.04 26.77
C PHE A 66 -1.49 -62.96 26.51
N ARG A 67 -2.18 -62.78 25.37
CA ARG A 67 -3.18 -63.73 24.87
C ARG A 67 -2.76 -64.22 23.48
N ALA A 68 -2.44 -65.51 23.41
CA ALA A 68 -2.03 -66.25 22.23
C ALA A 68 -3.15 -66.35 21.16
N PRO A 69 -2.81 -66.65 19.89
CA PRO A 69 -3.76 -66.66 18.79
C PRO A 69 -4.53 -67.99 18.72
N ARG A 70 -5.86 -67.90 18.57
CA ARG A 70 -6.71 -69.04 18.20
C ARG A 70 -7.20 -68.87 16.77
N ALA A 71 -6.96 -69.89 15.97
CA ALA A 71 -7.37 -70.01 14.59
C ALA A 71 -8.81 -70.53 14.44
N GLY A 72 -9.52 -70.01 13.42
CA GLY A 72 -10.66 -70.61 12.71
C GLY A 72 -12.07 -70.30 13.24
N PRO A 73 -13.14 -70.58 12.46
CA PRO A 73 -13.33 -70.33 11.03
C PRO A 73 -14.65 -69.56 10.71
N ALA A 74 -14.76 -69.14 9.45
CA ALA A 74 -15.93 -68.66 8.69
C ALA A 74 -17.33 -68.67 9.35
N ALA A 75 -18.00 -67.50 9.34
CA ALA A 75 -19.46 -67.43 9.25
C ALA A 75 -19.96 -66.09 8.67
N ARG A 76 -20.62 -66.21 7.51
CA ARG A 76 -21.64 -65.36 6.88
C ARG A 76 -22.59 -64.67 7.89
N ARG A 77 -22.88 -63.36 7.71
CA ARG A 77 -24.24 -62.74 7.72
C ARG A 77 -24.19 -61.19 7.65
N GLY A 78 -24.90 -60.64 6.66
CA GLY A 78 -25.93 -59.59 6.83
C GLY A 78 -25.51 -58.12 7.00
N PRO A 79 -26.18 -57.16 6.33
CA PRO A 79 -25.82 -55.74 6.35
C PRO A 79 -26.50 -55.01 7.52
N HIS A 80 -25.73 -54.26 8.31
CA HIS A 80 -26.26 -53.28 9.24
C HIS A 80 -26.07 -51.87 8.69
N SER A 81 -27.20 -51.23 8.43
CA SER A 81 -27.36 -49.79 8.24
C SER A 81 -26.93 -49.05 9.51
N SER A 82 -25.83 -48.30 9.44
CA SER A 82 -25.48 -47.29 10.43
C SER A 82 -25.67 -45.90 9.82
N SER A 83 -26.66 -45.18 10.34
CA SER A 83 -26.87 -43.75 10.16
C SER A 83 -25.64 -42.98 10.67
N GLY A 84 -24.77 -42.56 9.75
CA GLY A 84 -23.70 -41.62 10.02
C GLY A 84 -24.25 -40.20 10.10
N GLY A 85 -24.13 -39.58 11.26
CA GLY A 85 -24.46 -38.17 11.47
C GLY A 85 -23.63 -37.30 10.52
N ALA A 86 -24.32 -36.49 9.72
CA ALA A 86 -23.74 -35.46 8.90
C ALA A 86 -23.10 -34.40 9.80
N ALA A 87 -21.77 -34.37 9.85
CA ALA A 87 -21.03 -33.22 10.36
C ALA A 87 -21.18 -32.08 9.36
N GLU A 88 -21.86 -31.00 9.77
CA GLU A 88 -22.03 -29.79 8.96
C GLU A 88 -20.68 -29.18 8.54
N PRO A 89 -20.44 -28.99 7.24
CA PRO A 89 -19.29 -28.24 6.73
C PRO A 89 -19.67 -26.76 6.64
N GLY A 90 -19.96 -26.12 7.76
CA GLY A 90 -20.38 -24.71 7.80
C GLY A 90 -19.69 -23.94 8.90
N ASN A 91 -18.42 -23.57 8.72
CA ASN A 91 -17.76 -22.41 9.39
C ASN A 91 -16.21 -22.35 9.23
N LEU A 92 -15.57 -23.29 8.55
CA LEU A 92 -14.09 -23.32 8.52
C LEU A 92 -13.47 -22.20 7.67
N VAL A 93 -14.14 -21.79 6.59
CA VAL A 93 -13.71 -20.65 5.75
C VAL A 93 -13.76 -19.33 6.53
N GLN A 94 -14.74 -19.19 7.43
CA GLN A 94 -14.89 -18.00 8.26
C GLN A 94 -13.82 -17.94 9.36
N ARG A 95 -13.40 -19.08 9.92
CA ARG A 95 -12.27 -19.14 10.89
C ARG A 95 -10.90 -18.92 10.25
N PHE A 96 -10.74 -19.21 8.95
CA PHE A 96 -9.48 -19.01 8.23
C PHE A 96 -9.30 -17.54 7.79
N LEU A 97 -10.39 -16.85 7.41
CA LEU A 97 -10.36 -15.42 7.07
C LEU A 97 -10.43 -14.49 8.30
N LEU A 98 -10.97 -14.97 9.43
CA LEU A 98 -11.17 -14.18 10.66
C LEU A 98 -10.45 -14.78 11.89
N GLY A 99 -9.31 -15.43 11.68
CA GLY A 99 -8.43 -15.78 12.79
C GLY A 99 -8.03 -14.50 13.54
N PRO A 100 -8.18 -14.43 14.88
CA PRO A 100 -8.01 -13.18 15.66
C PRO A 100 -6.64 -12.53 15.50
N ASN A 101 -5.64 -13.29 15.01
CA ASN A 101 -4.30 -12.79 14.76
C ASN A 101 -4.12 -12.18 13.35
N LEU A 102 -4.81 -12.68 12.32
CA LEU A 102 -4.60 -12.19 10.95
C LEU A 102 -5.42 -10.94 10.65
N SER A 103 -6.67 -10.90 11.12
CA SER A 103 -7.52 -9.71 10.97
C SER A 103 -7.03 -8.56 11.84
N SER A 104 -6.51 -8.85 13.05
CA SER A 104 -5.90 -7.83 13.91
C SER A 104 -4.57 -7.34 13.34
N LEU A 105 -3.75 -8.22 12.75
CA LEU A 105 -2.52 -7.83 12.04
C LEU A 105 -2.83 -7.00 10.78
N LEU A 106 -3.82 -7.39 9.97
CA LEU A 106 -4.21 -6.63 8.77
C LEU A 106 -4.86 -5.28 9.13
N VAL A 107 -5.68 -5.21 10.19
CA VAL A 107 -6.29 -3.95 10.65
C VAL A 107 -5.27 -3.03 11.32
N HIS A 108 -4.32 -3.56 12.10
CA HIS A 108 -3.21 -2.75 12.64
C HIS A 108 -2.21 -2.33 11.55
N ILE A 109 -1.99 -3.15 10.51
CA ILE A 109 -1.22 -2.73 9.32
C ILE A 109 -1.97 -1.64 8.54
N SER A 110 -3.31 -1.64 8.55
CA SER A 110 -4.14 -0.81 7.67
C SER A 110 -4.25 0.68 8.04
N VAL A 111 -3.89 1.11 9.25
CA VAL A 111 -3.95 2.55 9.60
C VAL A 111 -2.65 2.99 10.27
N ASP A 112 -2.27 2.35 11.37
CA ASP A 112 -1.02 2.67 12.04
C ASP A 112 0.20 2.13 11.28
N GLY A 113 0.10 0.93 10.70
CA GLY A 113 1.14 0.36 9.87
C GLY A 113 1.37 1.11 8.56
N LEU A 114 0.32 1.62 7.91
CA LEU A 114 0.44 2.47 6.72
C LEU A 114 1.08 3.83 7.07
N ALA A 115 0.74 4.41 8.22
CA ALA A 115 1.40 5.60 8.73
C ALA A 115 2.87 5.34 9.10
N HIS A 116 3.18 4.17 9.68
CA HIS A 116 4.54 3.79 10.04
C HIS A 116 5.39 3.44 8.82
N VAL A 117 4.85 2.69 7.85
CA VAL A 117 5.51 2.40 6.57
C VAL A 117 5.71 3.70 5.80
N GLY A 118 4.72 4.60 5.78
CA GLY A 118 4.87 5.95 5.24
C GLY A 118 5.99 6.73 5.95
N CYS A 119 6.08 6.67 7.29
CA CYS A 119 7.14 7.31 8.06
C CYS A 119 8.53 6.67 7.86
N LEU A 120 8.58 5.34 7.67
CA LEU A 120 9.80 4.57 7.48
C LEU A 120 10.34 4.74 6.05
N LEU A 121 9.45 4.79 5.05
CA LEU A 121 9.76 5.20 3.68
C LEU A 121 10.20 6.66 3.65
N ARG A 122 9.52 7.57 4.37
CA ARG A 122 9.94 8.98 4.54
C ARG A 122 11.35 9.09 5.10
N ARG A 123 11.66 8.33 6.15
CA ARG A 123 13.00 8.31 6.77
C ARG A 123 14.06 7.70 5.85
N PHE A 124 13.70 6.72 5.02
CA PHE A 124 14.61 6.09 4.06
C PHE A 124 14.90 6.99 2.85
N VAL A 125 13.92 7.80 2.43
CA VAL A 125 14.09 8.81 1.38
C VAL A 125 14.94 9.99 1.90
N ASP A 126 14.63 10.52 3.08
CA ASP A 126 15.38 11.63 3.70
C ASP A 126 16.86 11.29 3.95
N THR A 127 17.19 10.01 4.18
CA THR A 127 18.59 9.58 4.40
C THR A 127 19.42 9.54 3.12
N ARG A 128 18.82 9.60 1.92
CA ARG A 128 19.58 9.66 0.65
C ARG A 128 20.02 11.07 0.26
N GLU A 129 19.34 12.13 0.70
CA GLU A 129 19.79 13.50 0.39
C GLU A 129 21.11 13.85 1.08
N PHE A 130 21.43 13.21 2.21
CA PHE A 130 22.66 13.48 2.97
C PHE A 130 23.95 12.92 2.31
N SER A 131 23.86 12.15 1.23
CA SER A 131 25.02 11.58 0.55
C SER A 131 25.54 12.39 -0.64
N SER A 132 24.81 13.43 -1.09
CA SER A 132 25.19 14.20 -2.29
C SER A 132 25.97 15.50 -2.02
N GLU A 133 26.18 15.89 -0.76
CA GLU A 133 26.76 17.21 -0.40
C GLU A 133 28.26 17.19 -0.02
N SER A 134 28.99 16.11 -0.30
CA SER A 134 30.40 15.93 0.13
C SER A 134 31.44 15.86 -1.00
N SER A 135 31.15 16.40 -2.18
CA SER A 135 32.18 16.58 -3.21
C SER A 135 31.76 17.66 -4.19
N HIS A 136 32.18 18.90 -3.94
CA HIS A 136 32.76 19.80 -4.94
C HIS A 136 32.92 21.19 -4.33
N ASP A 137 34.05 21.41 -3.65
CA ASP A 137 34.62 22.76 -3.51
C ASP A 137 36.14 22.64 -3.36
N SER A 138 36.80 22.38 -4.49
CA SER A 138 38.22 22.67 -4.68
C SER A 138 38.33 23.65 -5.85
N VAL A 139 38.16 24.92 -5.50
CA VAL A 139 38.36 26.08 -6.39
C VAL A 139 39.86 26.22 -6.63
N MET A 140 40.32 25.78 -7.80
CA MET A 140 41.64 26.15 -8.34
C MET A 140 41.55 27.49 -9.08
N PRO A 141 42.49 28.44 -8.85
CA PRO A 141 42.47 29.73 -9.51
C PRO A 141 42.97 29.61 -10.96
N ARG A 142 42.11 29.98 -11.92
CA ARG A 142 42.48 30.12 -13.33
C ARG A 142 43.39 31.34 -13.53
N THR A 143 44.63 31.09 -13.92
CA THR A 143 45.56 32.10 -14.44
C THR A 143 45.07 32.61 -15.81
N ARG A 144 44.91 33.94 -15.92
CA ARG A 144 44.62 34.65 -17.16
C ARG A 144 45.81 34.55 -18.12
N LYS A 145 45.56 34.03 -19.33
CA LYS A 145 46.49 34.06 -20.47
C LYS A 145 46.06 35.21 -21.41
N PRO A 146 46.98 36.09 -21.87
CA PRO A 146 46.63 37.23 -22.71
C PRO A 146 46.44 36.84 -24.18
N ALA A 147 45.64 37.67 -24.84
CA ALA A 147 45.15 37.54 -26.22
C ALA A 147 46.27 37.61 -27.28
N ALA A 148 46.05 36.88 -28.37
CA ALA A 148 46.72 37.09 -29.66
C ALA A 148 45.65 37.16 -30.77
N PRO A 149 45.88 37.90 -31.87
CA PRO A 149 44.84 38.31 -32.79
C PRO A 149 44.60 37.32 -33.92
N GLU A 150 43.40 37.45 -34.49
CA GLU A 150 42.81 36.78 -35.64
C GLU A 150 43.77 36.39 -36.77
N ARG A 151 43.48 35.24 -37.40
CA ARG A 151 43.34 35.12 -38.86
C ARG A 151 42.83 33.73 -39.26
N GLY A 152 41.66 33.71 -39.90
CA GLY A 152 41.49 33.00 -41.17
C GLY A 152 40.84 31.62 -41.17
N ARG A 153 39.75 31.57 -41.96
CA ARG A 153 39.30 30.46 -42.83
C ARG A 153 38.57 29.26 -42.20
N ALA A 154 37.28 29.26 -42.55
CA ALA A 154 36.59 28.21 -43.32
C ALA A 154 36.38 26.84 -42.68
N ALA A 155 35.08 26.48 -42.64
CA ALA A 155 34.49 25.20 -43.02
C ALA A 155 33.56 24.60 -41.96
N ARG A 156 32.47 24.01 -42.49
CA ARG A 156 31.50 23.11 -41.83
C ARG A 156 30.51 23.75 -40.84
N ARG A 157 29.44 24.30 -41.43
CA ARG A 157 28.08 23.93 -41.00
C ARG A 157 27.87 22.47 -41.38
N ASP A 158 27.39 21.67 -40.43
CA ASP A 158 26.50 20.51 -40.57
C ASP A 158 26.78 19.56 -39.40
N GLY A 159 25.88 19.52 -38.41
CA GLY A 159 25.88 18.46 -37.40
C GLY A 159 25.72 18.89 -35.95
N GLU A 160 24.81 19.80 -35.61
CA GLU A 160 24.48 20.07 -34.20
C GLU A 160 22.98 20.36 -34.06
N ALA A 161 22.16 19.31 -34.23
CA ALA A 161 20.71 19.38 -34.05
C ALA A 161 20.13 18.17 -33.29
N ALA A 162 20.98 17.35 -32.66
CA ALA A 162 20.54 16.17 -31.91
C ALA A 162 20.80 16.27 -30.38
N GLY A 163 21.66 17.19 -29.92
CA GLY A 163 22.00 17.35 -28.50
C GLY A 163 21.07 18.31 -27.74
N ASP A 164 20.59 19.36 -28.41
CA ASP A 164 19.82 20.42 -27.75
C ASP A 164 18.35 20.04 -27.47
N ALA A 165 17.82 19.02 -28.15
CA ALA A 165 16.45 18.57 -27.93
C ALA A 165 16.26 17.83 -26.59
N VAL A 166 17.32 17.22 -26.05
CA VAL A 166 17.26 16.47 -24.77
C VAL A 166 17.42 17.41 -23.56
N VAL A 167 18.14 18.52 -23.73
CA VAL A 167 18.35 19.54 -22.68
C VAL A 167 17.23 20.59 -22.69
N ALA A 168 16.65 20.92 -23.85
CA ALA A 168 15.52 21.86 -23.95
C ALA A 168 14.19 21.32 -23.37
N ALA A 169 14.02 19.99 -23.27
CA ALA A 169 12.84 19.40 -22.64
C ALA A 169 12.84 19.52 -21.10
N ALA A 170 13.99 19.83 -20.49
CA ALA A 170 14.13 20.04 -19.04
C ALA A 170 13.95 21.52 -18.63
N ALA A 171 13.91 22.46 -19.57
CA ALA A 171 14.06 23.89 -19.30
C ALA A 171 12.76 24.72 -19.30
N ALA A 172 11.57 24.12 -19.32
CA ALA A 172 10.32 24.89 -19.45
C ALA A 172 9.16 24.43 -18.55
N ALA A 173 9.45 24.01 -17.31
CA ALA A 173 8.42 24.01 -16.27
C ALA A 173 8.43 25.39 -15.59
N VAL A 174 7.75 26.36 -16.19
CA VAL A 174 7.45 27.61 -15.46
C VAL A 174 6.54 27.19 -14.30
N PRO A 175 6.96 27.38 -13.05
CA PRO A 175 6.11 27.01 -11.92
C PRO A 175 4.81 27.80 -12.03
N SER A 176 3.69 27.08 -12.08
CA SER A 176 2.38 27.72 -12.04
C SER A 176 2.27 28.59 -10.79
N ALA A 177 1.46 29.65 -10.82
CA ALA A 177 1.35 30.62 -9.71
C ALA A 177 1.03 29.96 -8.35
N ASP A 178 0.41 28.78 -8.39
CA ASP A 178 0.02 27.99 -7.22
C ASP A 178 1.11 27.01 -6.76
N GLY A 179 2.28 27.02 -7.40
CA GLY A 179 3.41 26.15 -7.07
C GLY A 179 3.20 24.67 -7.39
N ARG A 180 2.19 24.31 -8.18
CA ARG A 180 2.00 22.95 -8.71
C ARG A 180 2.80 22.78 -10.00
N LEU A 181 3.36 21.58 -10.21
CA LEU A 181 4.03 21.23 -11.47
C LEU A 181 3.01 21.09 -12.59
N GLU A 182 3.36 21.61 -13.78
CA GLU A 182 2.50 21.48 -14.94
C GLU A 182 2.46 20.03 -15.45
N PRO A 183 1.28 19.53 -15.86
CA PRO A 183 1.16 18.20 -16.46
C PRO A 183 2.02 18.09 -17.73
N THR A 184 2.79 17.00 -17.84
CA THR A 184 3.69 16.84 -19.00
C THR A 184 2.92 16.38 -20.24
N PRO A 185 3.10 17.03 -21.40
CA PRO A 185 2.40 16.68 -22.65
C PRO A 185 2.96 15.44 -23.34
N ARG A 186 4.08 14.90 -22.84
CA ARG A 186 4.69 13.64 -23.29
C ARG A 186 5.29 12.93 -22.09
N MET A 187 5.45 11.61 -22.20
CA MET A 187 6.11 10.82 -21.16
C MET A 187 7.59 11.17 -21.10
N THR A 188 8.04 11.70 -19.96
CA THR A 188 9.44 12.08 -19.78
C THR A 188 10.28 10.87 -19.38
N GLY A 189 11.60 10.92 -19.63
CA GLY A 189 12.52 9.85 -19.20
C GLY A 189 12.51 9.66 -17.68
N HIS A 190 12.34 10.76 -16.92
CA HIS A 190 12.21 10.72 -15.45
C HIS A 190 10.94 9.99 -15.01
N GLN A 191 9.79 10.26 -15.65
CA GLN A 191 8.54 9.53 -15.38
C GLN A 191 8.68 8.04 -15.72
N TRP A 192 9.30 7.71 -16.85
CA TRP A 192 9.55 6.32 -17.21
C TRP A 192 10.42 5.62 -16.16
N PHE A 193 11.50 6.26 -15.72
CA PHE A 193 12.39 5.72 -14.69
C PHE A 193 11.64 5.52 -13.36
N TYR A 194 10.86 6.51 -12.94
CA TYR A 194 10.02 6.42 -11.74
C TYR A 194 9.07 5.22 -11.81
N ILE A 195 8.25 5.15 -12.86
CA ILE A 195 7.20 4.13 -13.01
C ILE A 195 7.77 2.71 -13.13
N PHE A 196 8.81 2.50 -13.93
CA PHE A 196 9.28 1.14 -14.25
C PHE A 196 10.45 0.67 -13.39
N VAL A 197 11.33 1.57 -12.95
CA VAL A 197 12.49 1.20 -12.15
C VAL A 197 12.16 1.30 -10.67
N LEU A 198 11.66 2.45 -10.20
CA LEU A 198 11.32 2.61 -8.79
C LEU A 198 10.06 1.81 -8.44
N ASP A 199 8.95 2.08 -9.11
CA ASP A 199 7.70 1.38 -8.80
C ASP A 199 7.66 -0.02 -9.40
N GLY A 200 8.37 -0.32 -10.48
CA GLY A 200 8.43 -1.69 -11.01
C GLY A 200 9.42 -2.57 -10.27
N LEU A 201 10.72 -2.36 -10.52
CA LEU A 201 11.78 -3.21 -9.95
C LEU A 201 11.96 -3.02 -8.44
N GLY A 202 11.82 -1.80 -7.94
CA GLY A 202 11.87 -1.51 -6.51
C GLY A 202 10.75 -2.22 -5.75
N ALA A 203 9.51 -2.12 -6.24
CA ALA A 203 8.38 -2.83 -5.64
C ALA A 203 8.48 -4.35 -5.79
N MET A 204 9.03 -4.86 -6.90
CA MET A 204 9.31 -6.29 -7.06
C MET A 204 10.21 -6.80 -5.92
N ALA A 205 11.32 -6.12 -5.66
CA ALA A 205 12.26 -6.51 -4.62
C ALA A 205 11.63 -6.41 -3.22
N LEU A 206 10.94 -5.30 -2.94
CA LEU A 206 10.29 -5.08 -1.64
C LEU A 206 9.15 -6.06 -1.39
N SER A 207 8.23 -6.21 -2.35
CA SER A 207 7.09 -7.10 -2.21
C SER A 207 7.48 -8.58 -2.16
N GLY A 208 8.45 -8.99 -2.99
CA GLY A 208 9.02 -10.33 -2.92
C GLY A 208 9.69 -10.60 -1.57
N GLY A 209 10.46 -9.64 -1.05
CA GLY A 209 11.10 -9.74 0.26
C GLY A 209 10.10 -9.85 1.42
N VAL A 210 9.04 -9.04 1.43
CA VAL A 210 8.00 -9.09 2.47
C VAL A 210 7.25 -10.43 2.43
N ASN A 211 6.83 -10.89 1.24
CA ASN A 211 6.16 -12.18 1.10
C ASN A 211 7.07 -13.35 1.50
N PHE A 212 8.35 -13.31 1.15
CA PHE A 212 9.34 -14.28 1.61
C PHE A 212 9.45 -14.31 3.14
N GLY A 213 9.54 -13.14 3.78
CA GLY A 213 9.64 -13.03 5.24
C GLY A 213 8.42 -13.60 5.97
N ILE A 214 7.22 -13.28 5.49
CA ILE A 214 5.96 -13.84 6.03
C ILE A 214 5.93 -15.36 5.84
N ALA A 215 6.25 -15.84 4.64
CA ALA A 215 6.28 -17.27 4.35
C ALA A 215 7.33 -18.01 5.19
N TYR A 216 8.50 -17.42 5.36
CA TYR A 216 9.55 -17.96 6.22
C TYR A 216 9.03 -18.11 7.65
N ALA A 217 8.53 -17.03 8.26
CA ALA A 217 8.00 -17.07 9.62
C ALA A 217 6.86 -18.08 9.78
N MET A 218 5.93 -18.15 8.81
CA MET A 218 4.79 -19.06 8.85
C MET A 218 5.21 -20.53 8.71
N TYR A 219 6.07 -20.86 7.74
CA TYR A 219 6.40 -22.25 7.45
C TYR A 219 7.52 -22.82 8.33
N THR A 220 8.39 -21.99 8.92
CA THR A 220 9.43 -22.48 9.84
C THR A 220 8.94 -22.68 11.27
N THR A 221 7.83 -22.07 11.66
CA THR A 221 7.28 -22.17 13.03
C THR A 221 6.22 -23.24 13.18
N GLN A 222 5.68 -23.77 12.08
CA GLN A 222 4.66 -24.81 12.09
C GLN A 222 5.27 -26.21 12.22
N ASP A 223 4.59 -27.10 12.96
CA ASP A 223 4.94 -28.52 12.99
C ASP A 223 4.49 -29.20 11.68
N THR A 224 5.40 -29.19 10.71
CA THR A 224 5.19 -29.78 9.39
C THR A 224 5.21 -31.31 9.40
N LYS A 225 5.61 -31.96 10.51
CA LYS A 225 5.53 -33.42 10.65
C LYS A 225 4.09 -33.88 10.88
N GLU A 226 3.35 -33.13 11.70
CA GLU A 226 1.93 -33.42 11.95
C GLU A 226 1.02 -32.84 10.86
N ARG A 227 1.40 -31.71 10.27
CA ARG A 227 0.58 -30.96 9.31
C ARG A 227 1.38 -30.60 8.07
N PRO A 228 1.57 -31.55 7.13
CA PRO A 228 2.36 -31.30 5.93
C PRO A 228 1.77 -30.16 5.11
N ILE A 229 2.67 -29.41 4.45
CA ILE A 229 2.29 -28.32 3.54
C ILE A 229 1.74 -28.94 2.26
N ARG A 230 0.51 -28.59 1.93
CA ARG A 230 -0.25 -29.17 0.83
C ARG A 230 -0.59 -28.12 -0.21
N LEU A 231 -0.81 -28.53 -1.45
CA LEU A 231 -1.23 -27.60 -2.49
C LEU A 231 -2.65 -27.10 -2.22
N PHE A 232 -3.60 -28.03 -2.11
CA PHE A 232 -5.02 -27.70 -1.91
C PHE A 232 -5.54 -28.04 -0.50
N GLY A 233 -4.96 -29.05 0.16
CA GLY A 233 -5.41 -29.50 1.47
C GLY A 233 -5.22 -28.45 2.58
N LEU A 234 -6.27 -28.27 3.37
CA LEU A 234 -6.21 -27.53 4.64
C LEU A 234 -5.46 -28.36 5.71
N PRO A 235 -4.87 -27.72 6.73
CA PRO A 235 -4.89 -26.28 7.04
C PRO A 235 -3.81 -25.45 6.31
N ASN A 236 -2.77 -26.09 5.76
CA ASN A 236 -1.59 -25.42 5.20
C ASN A 236 -1.60 -25.47 3.67
N THR A 237 -2.57 -24.79 3.05
CA THR A 237 -2.74 -24.75 1.59
C THR A 237 -1.89 -23.66 0.94
N LEU A 238 -1.01 -24.05 0.01
CA LEU A 238 -0.26 -23.08 -0.80
C LEU A 238 -1.14 -22.35 -1.83
N ALA A 239 -2.11 -23.05 -2.43
CA ALA A 239 -2.99 -22.45 -3.42
C ALA A 239 -3.92 -21.40 -2.80
N GLY A 240 -4.45 -21.67 -1.60
CA GLY A 240 -5.25 -20.71 -0.85
C GLY A 240 -4.41 -19.49 -0.41
N ASP A 241 -3.20 -19.73 0.08
CA ASP A 241 -2.29 -18.66 0.49
C ASP A 241 -1.83 -17.78 -0.69
N ALA A 242 -1.63 -18.36 -1.87
CA ALA A 242 -1.39 -17.62 -3.11
C ALA A 242 -2.59 -16.73 -3.50
N ALA A 243 -3.81 -17.28 -3.43
CA ALA A 243 -5.04 -16.55 -3.74
C ALA A 243 -5.21 -15.33 -2.82
N VAL A 244 -5.04 -15.54 -1.51
CA VAL A 244 -5.16 -14.49 -0.50
C VAL A 244 -4.07 -13.43 -0.70
N THR A 245 -2.82 -13.82 -0.95
CA THR A 245 -1.74 -12.88 -1.26
C THR A 245 -2.10 -11.98 -2.43
N ILE A 246 -2.59 -12.53 -3.55
CA ILE A 246 -2.90 -11.71 -4.73
C ILE A 246 -3.95 -10.64 -4.39
N ILE A 247 -5.03 -11.03 -3.71
CA ILE A 247 -6.12 -10.12 -3.37
C ILE A 247 -5.68 -9.07 -2.36
N VAL A 248 -5.11 -9.51 -1.23
CA VAL A 248 -4.76 -8.62 -0.11
C VAL A 248 -3.61 -7.69 -0.50
N GLN A 249 -2.59 -8.19 -1.20
CA GLN A 249 -1.47 -7.38 -1.66
C GLN A 249 -1.96 -6.29 -2.60
N CYS A 250 -2.77 -6.59 -3.62
CA CYS A 250 -3.28 -5.57 -4.53
C CYS A 250 -4.08 -4.47 -3.81
N ILE A 251 -4.87 -4.81 -2.80
CA ILE A 251 -5.60 -3.82 -2.00
C ILE A 251 -4.64 -2.94 -1.20
N ILE A 252 -3.70 -3.53 -0.47
CA ILE A 252 -2.74 -2.77 0.36
C ILE A 252 -1.84 -1.89 -0.53
N THR A 253 -1.29 -2.47 -1.58
CA THR A 253 -0.44 -1.79 -2.56
C THR A 253 -1.16 -0.59 -3.17
N TRP A 254 -2.45 -0.71 -3.49
CA TRP A 254 -3.24 0.43 -3.99
C TRP A 254 -3.18 1.66 -3.07
N PHE A 255 -3.29 1.46 -1.75
CA PHE A 255 -3.20 2.54 -0.78
C PHE A 255 -1.77 3.06 -0.59
N VAL A 256 -0.78 2.17 -0.62
CA VAL A 256 0.65 2.57 -0.52
C VAL A 256 1.01 3.46 -1.72
N GLU A 257 0.68 3.05 -2.94
CA GLU A 257 0.95 3.81 -4.16
C GLU A 257 0.22 5.15 -4.18
N TRP A 258 -1.03 5.18 -3.70
CA TRP A 258 -1.75 6.44 -3.54
C TRP A 258 -0.99 7.42 -2.64
N ALA A 259 -0.51 6.96 -1.49
CA ALA A 259 0.22 7.79 -0.53
C ALA A 259 1.59 8.23 -1.06
N LEU A 260 2.33 7.33 -1.72
CA LEU A 260 3.65 7.63 -2.29
C LEU A 260 3.55 8.64 -3.44
N VAL A 261 2.68 8.41 -4.41
CA VAL A 261 2.50 9.34 -5.54
C VAL A 261 2.00 10.69 -5.04
N ALA A 262 1.07 10.74 -4.09
CA ALA A 262 0.61 12.01 -3.51
C ALA A 262 1.76 12.78 -2.84
N HIS A 263 2.62 12.08 -2.10
CA HIS A 263 3.80 12.67 -1.47
C HIS A 263 4.82 13.20 -2.49
N ASP A 264 5.12 12.42 -3.53
CA ASP A 264 6.07 12.79 -4.58
C ASP A 264 5.58 13.96 -5.43
N LEU A 265 4.26 14.07 -5.62
CA LEU A 265 3.63 15.23 -6.26
C LEU A 265 3.71 16.48 -5.37
N GLU A 266 3.51 16.35 -4.06
CA GLU A 266 3.63 17.46 -3.09
C GLU A 266 5.05 18.03 -3.04
N HIS A 267 6.06 17.15 -3.08
CA HIS A 267 7.48 17.53 -3.06
C HIS A 267 8.05 17.88 -4.43
N ARG A 268 7.21 17.86 -5.48
CA ARG A 268 7.59 18.16 -6.87
C ARG A 268 8.68 17.22 -7.41
N SER A 269 8.78 16.01 -6.87
CA SER A 269 9.71 14.97 -7.31
C SER A 269 9.31 14.37 -8.65
N VAL A 270 8.00 14.34 -8.95
CA VAL A 270 7.44 13.76 -10.17
C VAL A 270 6.39 14.69 -10.77
N HIS A 271 6.35 14.77 -12.09
CA HIS A 271 5.35 15.56 -12.80
C HIS A 271 4.08 14.73 -13.05
N PRO A 272 2.88 15.31 -12.94
CA PRO A 272 1.64 14.67 -13.37
C PRO A 272 1.66 14.32 -14.87
N ILE A 273 0.92 13.28 -15.25
CA ILE A 273 0.79 12.86 -16.66
C ILE A 273 -0.34 13.66 -17.32
N GLY A 274 0.00 14.54 -18.28
CA GLY A 274 -0.97 15.40 -18.98
C GLY A 274 -1.34 14.98 -20.40
N TRP A 275 -0.67 13.97 -20.97
CA TRP A 275 -0.90 13.57 -22.36
C TRP A 275 -2.14 12.68 -22.56
N VAL A 276 -2.74 12.19 -21.49
CA VAL A 276 -3.98 11.41 -21.53
C VAL A 276 -5.15 12.37 -21.39
N SER A 277 -6.01 12.46 -22.40
CA SER A 277 -7.18 13.34 -22.35
C SER A 277 -8.22 12.88 -21.32
N VAL A 278 -8.86 13.83 -20.66
CA VAL A 278 -9.98 13.56 -19.74
C VAL A 278 -11.12 12.85 -20.50
N PRO A 279 -11.64 11.72 -20.00
CA PRO A 279 -12.74 11.02 -20.66
C PRO A 279 -14.01 11.90 -20.68
N SER A 280 -14.60 12.05 -21.87
CA SER A 280 -15.88 12.76 -22.09
C SER A 280 -17.04 12.08 -21.35
N SER A 281 -18.16 12.78 -21.13
CA SER A 281 -19.35 12.21 -20.45
C SER A 281 -20.32 11.49 -21.39
N SER A 282 -20.05 11.45 -22.70
CA SER A 282 -21.03 11.04 -23.71
C SER A 282 -21.34 9.53 -23.71
N SER A 283 -20.36 8.66 -23.38
CA SER A 283 -20.55 7.21 -23.46
C SER A 283 -20.69 6.52 -22.08
N ARG A 284 -21.38 5.36 -22.04
CA ARG A 284 -21.47 4.53 -20.81
C ARG A 284 -20.08 4.08 -20.33
N TRP A 285 -19.20 3.72 -21.24
CA TRP A 285 -17.83 3.32 -20.94
C TRP A 285 -17.01 4.47 -20.34
N GLN A 286 -17.13 5.67 -20.89
CA GLN A 286 -16.44 6.82 -20.32
C GLN A 286 -16.99 7.21 -18.94
N ARG A 287 -18.30 7.04 -18.69
CA ARG A 287 -18.85 7.19 -17.33
C ARG A 287 -18.25 6.19 -16.35
N LEU A 288 -18.04 4.95 -16.77
CA LEU A 288 -17.35 3.94 -15.95
C LEU A 288 -15.90 4.34 -15.69
N LEU A 289 -15.18 4.84 -16.71
CA LEU A 289 -13.82 5.36 -16.54
C LEU A 289 -13.78 6.57 -15.60
N ARG A 290 -14.70 7.52 -15.73
CA ARG A 290 -14.81 8.67 -14.81
C ARG A 290 -15.05 8.22 -13.37
N TRP A 291 -15.97 7.27 -13.17
CA TRP A 291 -16.18 6.65 -11.86
C TRP A 291 -14.91 5.97 -11.35
N TRP A 292 -14.24 5.19 -12.18
CA TRP A 292 -12.99 4.50 -11.85
C TRP A 292 -11.89 5.48 -11.41
N PHE A 293 -11.77 6.65 -12.06
CA PHE A 293 -10.78 7.68 -11.75
C PHE A 293 -11.21 8.75 -10.72
N PHE A 294 -12.36 8.59 -10.05
CA PHE A 294 -12.92 9.59 -9.10
C PHE A 294 -13.28 10.95 -9.71
N LEU A 295 -13.46 11.02 -11.02
CA LEU A 295 -13.89 12.25 -11.66
C LEU A 295 -15.38 12.52 -11.33
N PRO A 296 -15.77 13.76 -11.00
CA PRO A 296 -17.17 14.14 -10.83
C PRO A 296 -17.98 13.72 -12.06
N ILE A 297 -19.12 13.07 -11.83
CA ILE A 297 -20.09 12.79 -12.89
C ILE A 297 -20.76 14.13 -13.20
N ALA A 298 -20.53 14.66 -14.40
CA ALA A 298 -21.20 15.86 -14.90
C ALA A 298 -22.72 15.60 -14.85
N GLY A 299 -23.42 16.32 -13.97
CA GLY A 299 -24.85 16.12 -13.69
C GLY A 299 -25.21 16.03 -12.20
N SER A 300 -24.25 15.78 -11.30
CA SER A 300 -24.51 15.83 -9.84
C SER A 300 -24.18 17.18 -9.19
N ALA A 301 -23.53 18.10 -9.92
CA ALA A 301 -23.34 19.49 -9.51
C ALA A 301 -24.51 20.38 -9.99
N GLY A 302 -25.73 19.84 -9.92
CA GLY A 302 -26.97 20.51 -10.28
C GLY A 302 -27.71 21.08 -9.08
N ASP A 303 -26.96 21.57 -8.08
CA ASP A 303 -27.50 22.50 -7.10
C ASP A 303 -26.72 23.79 -7.33
N GLU A 304 -27.21 24.58 -8.28
CA GLU A 304 -26.90 26.00 -8.42
C GLU A 304 -27.20 26.66 -7.07
N VAL A 305 -26.20 26.72 -6.18
CA VAL A 305 -26.24 27.64 -5.06
C VAL A 305 -26.05 29.03 -5.66
N ASP A 306 -27.20 29.64 -5.95
CA ASP A 306 -27.36 30.99 -6.43
C ASP A 306 -26.49 31.94 -5.60
N GLY A 307 -25.63 32.68 -6.29
CA GLY A 307 -24.54 33.42 -5.67
C GLY A 307 -25.02 34.57 -4.81
N SER A 308 -24.33 34.85 -3.70
CA SER A 308 -24.22 36.22 -3.16
C SER A 308 -23.31 36.44 -1.93
N ASP A 309 -22.69 35.44 -1.30
CA ASP A 309 -21.88 35.72 -0.10
C ASP A 309 -20.38 35.48 -0.31
N ALA A 310 -19.69 36.55 -0.73
CA ALA A 310 -18.25 36.65 -1.02
C ALA A 310 -17.32 36.58 0.23
N SER A 311 -17.72 35.86 1.29
CA SER A 311 -16.91 35.69 2.49
C SER A 311 -16.78 34.24 2.96
N THR A 312 -17.01 33.28 2.05
CA THR A 312 -16.85 31.87 2.35
C THR A 312 -15.36 31.48 2.40
N PRO A 313 -14.92 30.74 3.44
CA PRO A 313 -13.55 30.24 3.54
C PRO A 313 -13.17 29.45 2.29
N ARG A 314 -11.90 29.59 1.82
CA ARG A 314 -11.36 28.88 0.65
C ARG A 314 -11.84 27.41 0.64
N PRO A 315 -12.61 26.98 -0.38
CA PRO A 315 -13.16 25.62 -0.48
C PRO A 315 -12.10 24.51 -0.42
N ASP A 316 -10.87 24.88 -0.76
CA ASP A 316 -9.72 24.03 -0.97
C ASP A 316 -9.31 23.26 0.29
N GLU A 317 -9.49 23.83 1.50
CA GLU A 317 -9.05 23.19 2.76
C GLU A 317 -10.11 22.30 3.43
N VAL A 318 -11.40 22.53 3.17
CA VAL A 318 -12.51 21.84 3.86
C VAL A 318 -12.99 20.62 3.08
N VAL A 319 -12.94 20.65 1.75
CA VAL A 319 -13.41 19.54 0.90
C VAL A 319 -12.43 18.36 0.91
N GLU A 320 -11.13 18.61 1.07
CA GLU A 320 -10.12 17.56 1.04
C GLU A 320 -10.07 16.75 2.34
N ARG A 321 -10.29 17.38 3.51
CA ARG A 321 -10.27 16.70 4.82
C ARG A 321 -11.53 15.90 5.16
N VAL A 322 -12.68 16.23 4.58
CA VAL A 322 -13.95 15.53 4.87
C VAL A 322 -14.09 14.24 4.03
N ARG A 323 -13.39 14.12 2.90
CA ARG A 323 -13.55 13.00 1.96
C ARG A 323 -12.76 11.75 2.33
N VAL A 324 -11.63 11.89 3.02
CA VAL A 324 -10.74 10.75 3.36
C VAL A 324 -11.19 9.97 4.60
N ASN A 325 -11.98 10.59 5.48
CA ASN A 325 -12.49 9.95 6.69
C ASN A 325 -13.81 9.20 6.48
N SER A 326 -14.34 9.22 5.25
CA SER A 326 -15.56 8.48 4.94
C SER A 326 -15.23 6.99 4.75
N PRO A 327 -15.84 6.07 5.52
CA PRO A 327 -15.65 4.64 5.32
C PRO A 327 -16.08 4.20 3.90
N VAL A 328 -17.02 4.92 3.29
CA VAL A 328 -17.43 4.71 1.90
C VAL A 328 -16.29 5.02 0.93
N ALA A 329 -15.50 6.07 1.17
CA ALA A 329 -14.35 6.41 0.34
C ALA A 329 -13.26 5.34 0.47
N VAL A 330 -12.97 4.88 1.68
CA VAL A 330 -12.00 3.79 1.93
C VAL A 330 -12.45 2.51 1.24
N PHE A 331 -13.71 2.12 1.38
CA PHE A 331 -14.26 0.95 0.69
C PHE A 331 -14.18 1.06 -0.83
N GLN A 332 -14.49 2.25 -1.38
CA GLN A 332 -14.34 2.54 -2.80
C GLN A 332 -12.88 2.41 -3.27
N GLN A 333 -11.89 2.84 -2.48
CA GLN A 333 -10.48 2.62 -2.80
C GLN A 333 -10.11 1.14 -2.76
N ALA A 334 -10.54 0.42 -1.72
CA ALA A 334 -10.29 -1.01 -1.59
C ALA A 334 -10.90 -1.80 -2.77
N LEU A 335 -12.09 -1.42 -3.22
CA LEU A 335 -12.73 -2.02 -4.39
C LEU A 335 -11.91 -1.84 -5.68
N ARG A 336 -11.18 -0.73 -5.83
CA ARG A 336 -10.32 -0.51 -7.00
C ARG A 336 -9.05 -1.35 -6.95
N GLY A 337 -8.41 -1.42 -5.79
CA GLY A 337 -7.32 -2.37 -5.56
C GLY A 337 -7.77 -3.82 -5.83
N PHE A 338 -8.98 -4.18 -5.38
CA PHE A 338 -9.58 -5.48 -5.66
C PHE A 338 -9.84 -5.72 -7.16
N LEU A 339 -10.34 -4.72 -7.88
CA LEU A 339 -10.60 -4.83 -9.32
C LEU A 339 -9.31 -5.01 -10.13
N LEU A 340 -8.16 -4.50 -9.68
CA LEU A 340 -6.84 -4.85 -10.23
C LEU A 340 -6.35 -6.24 -9.80
N ALA A 341 -6.80 -6.73 -8.64
CA ALA A 341 -6.50 -8.08 -8.19
C ALA A 341 -7.17 -9.16 -9.05
N VAL A 342 -8.37 -8.93 -9.58
CA VAL A 342 -9.11 -9.90 -10.41
C VAL A 342 -8.31 -10.37 -11.64
N PRO A 343 -7.83 -9.50 -12.55
CA PRO A 343 -7.05 -9.96 -13.70
C PRO A 343 -5.72 -10.59 -13.27
N SER A 344 -5.07 -10.03 -12.23
CA SER A 344 -3.84 -10.60 -11.67
C SER A 344 -4.06 -12.01 -11.12
N PHE A 345 -5.19 -12.26 -10.46
CA PHE A 345 -5.59 -13.56 -9.95
C PHE A 345 -5.83 -14.55 -11.08
N LEU A 346 -6.62 -14.16 -12.10
CA LEU A 346 -6.93 -15.02 -13.24
C LEU A 346 -5.68 -15.46 -14.02
N VAL A 347 -4.62 -14.65 -14.02
CA VAL A 347 -3.35 -14.97 -14.69
C VAL A 347 -2.39 -15.69 -13.74
N LEU A 348 -2.05 -15.08 -12.60
CA LEU A 348 -0.95 -15.54 -11.76
C LEU A 348 -1.33 -16.75 -10.90
N TRP A 349 -2.59 -16.88 -10.47
CA TRP A 349 -3.00 -18.02 -9.66
C TRP A 349 -2.90 -19.36 -10.39
N PRO A 350 -3.44 -19.56 -11.61
CA PRO A 350 -3.30 -20.83 -12.32
C PRO A 350 -1.85 -21.13 -12.71
N ILE A 351 -1.06 -20.11 -13.08
CA ILE A 351 0.38 -20.26 -13.35
C ILE A 351 1.10 -20.73 -12.07
N SER A 352 0.77 -20.14 -10.93
CA SER A 352 1.31 -20.52 -9.62
C SER A 352 0.97 -21.95 -9.25
N VAL A 353 -0.30 -22.35 -9.42
CA VAL A 353 -0.75 -23.73 -9.17
C VAL A 353 0.00 -24.70 -10.09
N GLY A 354 0.14 -24.39 -11.38
CA GLY A 354 0.88 -25.23 -12.34
C GLY A 354 2.38 -25.33 -12.03
N ALA A 355 3.01 -24.24 -11.59
CA ALA A 355 4.40 -24.26 -11.16
C ALA A 355 4.58 -25.11 -9.89
N LEU A 356 3.65 -24.98 -8.95
CA LEU A 356 3.66 -25.77 -7.71
C LEU A 356 3.43 -27.26 -7.98
N THR A 357 2.47 -27.65 -8.85
CA THR A 357 2.29 -29.06 -9.22
C THR A 357 3.51 -29.66 -9.90
N ALA A 358 4.31 -28.88 -10.62
CA ALA A 358 5.54 -29.34 -11.25
C ALA A 358 6.67 -29.60 -10.24
N VAL A 359 6.71 -28.88 -9.12
CA VAL A 359 7.76 -28.97 -8.10
C VAL A 359 7.36 -29.89 -6.93
N GLY A 360 6.07 -30.03 -6.66
CA GLY A 360 5.55 -30.82 -5.56
C GLY A 360 5.77 -32.33 -5.74
N ARG A 361 5.69 -33.08 -4.64
CA ARG A 361 5.61 -34.55 -4.68
C ARG A 361 4.15 -34.99 -4.55
N LYS A 362 3.68 -35.83 -5.46
CA LYS A 362 2.30 -36.33 -5.44
C LYS A 362 2.14 -37.32 -4.31
N GLU A 363 1.17 -37.09 -3.42
CA GLU A 363 0.76 -38.03 -2.38
C GLU A 363 -0.76 -38.18 -2.38
N GLY A 364 -1.25 -39.33 -2.84
CA GLY A 364 -2.67 -39.56 -3.04
C GLY A 364 -3.25 -38.60 -4.09
N ALA A 365 -4.21 -37.78 -3.67
CA ALA A 365 -4.92 -36.82 -4.52
C ALA A 365 -4.35 -35.38 -4.45
N ASP A 366 -3.28 -35.15 -3.69
CA ASP A 366 -2.72 -33.81 -3.46
C ASP A 366 -1.20 -33.79 -3.67
N TRP A 367 -0.62 -32.59 -3.64
CA TRP A 367 0.81 -32.36 -3.75
C TRP A 367 1.35 -31.85 -2.42
N VAL A 368 2.46 -32.45 -1.99
CA VAL A 368 3.11 -32.16 -0.71
C VAL A 368 4.49 -31.55 -0.96
N TYR A 369 4.87 -30.60 -0.11
CA TYR A 369 6.11 -29.84 -0.22
C TYR A 369 6.95 -29.98 1.04
N ALA A 370 8.27 -29.90 0.87
CA ALA A 370 9.18 -29.75 1.99
C ALA A 370 8.94 -28.40 2.68
N ASP A 371 9.19 -28.36 3.98
CA ASP A 371 9.05 -27.20 4.85
C ASP A 371 10.05 -26.07 4.51
N ARG A 372 11.17 -26.42 3.87
CA ARG A 372 12.24 -25.49 3.54
C ARG A 372 12.32 -25.17 2.06
N TRP A 373 12.53 -23.88 1.81
CA TRP A 373 12.78 -23.21 0.53
C TRP A 373 11.63 -23.18 -0.46
N ALA A 374 10.93 -24.28 -0.73
CA ALA A 374 9.93 -24.29 -1.81
C ALA A 374 8.78 -23.30 -1.56
N PRO A 375 8.09 -23.30 -0.40
CA PRO A 375 7.05 -22.32 -0.10
C PRO A 375 7.56 -20.88 -0.03
N GLN A 376 8.75 -20.66 0.52
CA GLN A 376 9.32 -19.33 0.73
C GLN A 376 9.75 -18.70 -0.60
N VAL A 377 10.47 -19.46 -1.45
CA VAL A 377 10.87 -19.01 -2.79
C VAL A 377 9.64 -18.80 -3.66
N PHE A 378 8.65 -19.70 -3.60
CA PHE A 378 7.38 -19.50 -4.29
C PHE A 378 6.74 -18.16 -3.94
N LYS A 379 6.67 -17.83 -2.64
CA LYS A 379 6.11 -16.57 -2.16
C LYS A 379 6.94 -15.35 -2.54
N LEU A 380 8.26 -15.48 -2.53
CA LEU A 380 9.16 -14.43 -3.02
C LEU A 380 8.86 -14.09 -4.48
N VAL A 381 8.82 -15.12 -5.34
CA VAL A 381 8.59 -14.95 -6.77
C VAL A 381 7.18 -14.43 -7.04
N LEU A 382 6.15 -15.02 -6.41
CA LEU A 382 4.77 -14.56 -6.57
C LEU A 382 4.60 -13.10 -6.14
N GLY A 383 5.08 -12.76 -4.94
CA GLY A 383 5.00 -11.40 -4.41
C GLY A 383 5.75 -10.39 -5.27
N GLY A 384 6.95 -10.76 -5.73
CA GLY A 384 7.77 -9.93 -6.59
C GLY A 384 7.17 -9.70 -7.97
N VAL A 385 6.74 -10.77 -8.66
CA VAL A 385 6.09 -10.67 -9.98
C VAL A 385 4.79 -9.88 -9.88
N LEU A 386 3.99 -10.11 -8.83
CA LEU A 386 2.78 -9.34 -8.61
C LEU A 386 3.09 -7.87 -8.38
N GLY A 387 4.10 -7.53 -7.57
CA GLY A 387 4.61 -6.17 -7.40
C GLY A 387 4.96 -5.56 -8.76
N LEU A 388 5.92 -6.15 -9.46
CA LEU A 388 6.41 -5.70 -10.78
C LEU A 388 5.28 -5.37 -11.77
N LEU A 389 4.22 -6.18 -11.79
CA LEU A 389 3.11 -6.00 -12.72
C LEU A 389 2.11 -4.94 -12.26
N THR A 390 1.85 -4.83 -10.97
CA THR A 390 0.72 -4.02 -10.46
C THR A 390 1.12 -2.62 -10.04
N THR A 391 2.29 -2.43 -9.42
CA THR A 391 2.69 -1.11 -8.91
C THR A 391 2.91 -0.08 -10.01
N PRO A 392 3.56 -0.36 -11.16
CA PRO A 392 3.66 0.63 -12.24
C PRO A 392 2.28 1.06 -12.77
N LEU A 393 1.34 0.12 -12.85
CA LEU A 393 -0.03 0.41 -13.30
C LEU A 393 -0.77 1.32 -12.31
N MET A 394 -0.60 1.09 -11.01
CA MET A 394 -1.18 1.91 -9.95
C MET A 394 -0.55 3.31 -9.93
N ALA A 395 0.78 3.41 -10.00
CA ALA A 395 1.50 4.68 -10.07
C ALA A 395 1.05 5.51 -11.29
N MET A 396 0.98 4.89 -12.47
CA MET A 396 0.44 5.53 -13.67
C MET A 396 -1.00 6.03 -13.48
N PHE A 397 -1.87 5.21 -12.87
CA PHE A 397 -3.24 5.60 -12.58
C PHE A 397 -3.29 6.90 -11.74
N TRP A 398 -2.49 6.97 -10.68
CA TRP A 398 -2.46 8.12 -9.78
C TRP A 398 -1.85 9.37 -10.45
N LEU A 399 -0.80 9.20 -11.24
CA LEU A 399 -0.18 10.30 -11.99
C LEU A 399 -1.08 10.88 -13.08
N VAL A 400 -1.84 10.02 -13.79
CA VAL A 400 -2.85 10.45 -14.78
C VAL A 400 -3.99 11.20 -14.09
N ARG A 401 -4.47 10.67 -12.96
CA ARG A 401 -5.52 11.33 -12.19
C ARG A 401 -5.07 12.73 -11.73
N ALA A 402 -3.86 12.85 -11.20
CA ALA A 402 -3.30 14.15 -10.80
C ALA A 402 -3.18 15.12 -11.99
N GLY A 403 -2.85 14.62 -13.19
CA GLY A 403 -2.82 15.42 -14.41
C GLY A 403 -4.18 16.01 -14.77
N TRP A 404 -5.24 15.22 -14.66
CA TRP A 404 -6.61 15.67 -14.89
C TRP A 404 -7.10 16.67 -13.85
N GLU A 405 -6.75 16.47 -12.58
CA GLU A 405 -7.09 17.42 -11.51
C GLU A 405 -6.37 18.77 -11.70
N ALA A 406 -5.14 18.76 -12.23
CA ALA A 406 -4.40 19.97 -12.56
C ALA A 406 -4.96 20.70 -13.79
N GLU A 407 -5.49 19.98 -14.78
CA GLU A 407 -6.10 20.57 -15.98
C GLU A 407 -7.50 21.15 -15.69
N GLY A 408 -8.34 20.45 -14.91
CA GLY A 408 -9.69 20.91 -14.58
C GLY A 408 -9.77 22.06 -13.57
N GLY A 409 -8.65 22.41 -12.93
CA GLY A 409 -8.52 23.59 -12.08
C GLY A 409 -8.05 24.86 -12.81
N ARG A 410 -7.70 24.75 -14.10
CA ARG A 410 -7.44 25.89 -15.00
C ARG A 410 -8.75 26.35 -15.62
#